data_AF-A0A3S5GH34-F1
#
_entry.id   AF-A0A3S5GH34-F1
#
_cell.length_a   1.000
_cell.length_b   1.000
_cell.length_c   1.000
_cell.angle_alpha   90.00
_cell.angle_beta   90.00
_cell.angle_gamma   90.00
#
_symmetry.space_group_name_H-M   'P 1'
#
loop_
_entity.id
_entity.type
_entity.pdbx_description
1 polymer ?
#
loop_
_entity_poly.entity_id
_entity_poly.type
_entity_poly.pdbx_seq_one_letter_code
_entity_poly.pdbx_strand_id
1 'polypeptide(L)'
;MIEFQPSGWSRGSYLNVGACWLWEEKDFLSFDAGHRVAPFQPFTDTAEFTVAAQALAEQAAAEVLALRDRFPTPGQVGALMSRHPKPGIREHMHAGIAAGLAGAYGEARRHLALVAEESHTAPWVDVLKRNCAELTSRLQPGGGFEAEIAAIVTRTRRAVGLPEWRSSPLIPPG
;
A
#
# COMPACT_ATOMS: atom_id res chain seq x y z
N MET A 1 -6.38 -1.72 4.88
CA MET A 1 -7.59 -1.24 4.20
C MET A 1 -8.61 -2.35 4.19
N ILE A 2 -9.87 -2.02 4.45
CA ILE A 2 -11.01 -2.94 4.41
C ILE A 2 -12.01 -2.32 3.45
N GLU A 3 -12.53 -3.09 2.51
CA GLU A 3 -13.58 -2.67 1.60
C GLU A 3 -14.70 -3.72 1.59
N PHE A 4 -15.91 -3.28 1.96
CA PHE A 4 -17.14 -4.05 1.82
C PHE A 4 -17.75 -3.75 0.45
N GLN A 5 -17.16 -4.33 -0.59
CA GLN A 5 -17.45 -3.98 -1.97
C GLN A 5 -18.88 -4.42 -2.37
N PRO A 6 -19.75 -3.52 -2.85
CA PRO A 6 -21.08 -3.89 -3.34
C PRO A 6 -20.99 -4.62 -4.69
N SER A 7 -22.05 -5.35 -5.02
CA SER A 7 -22.25 -5.90 -6.37
C SER A 7 -23.18 -5.00 -7.18
N GLY A 8 -22.83 -4.74 -8.45
CA GLY A 8 -23.71 -4.03 -9.38
C GLY A 8 -24.94 -4.86 -9.81
N TRP A 9 -24.93 -6.17 -9.55
CA TRP A 9 -25.96 -7.11 -10.01
C TRP A 9 -26.94 -7.54 -8.91
N SER A 10 -26.55 -7.43 -7.65
CA SER A 10 -27.33 -7.96 -6.52
C SER A 10 -27.04 -7.20 -5.24
N ARG A 11 -28.03 -7.09 -4.36
CA ARG A 11 -27.85 -6.48 -3.04
C ARG A 11 -27.03 -7.43 -2.16
N GLY A 12 -26.00 -6.91 -1.50
CA GLY A 12 -25.07 -7.70 -0.70
C GLY A 12 -23.67 -7.10 -0.75
N SER A 13 -22.68 -7.85 -0.26
CA SER A 13 -21.30 -7.36 -0.17
C SER A 13 -20.27 -8.47 -0.35
N TYR A 14 -19.16 -8.15 -1.00
CA TYR A 14 -17.90 -8.89 -0.90
C TYR A 14 -17.04 -8.28 0.20
N LEU A 15 -16.01 -9.01 0.63
CA LEU A 15 -14.97 -8.45 1.51
C LEU A 15 -13.62 -8.50 0.81
N ASN A 16 -13.02 -7.32 0.62
CA ASN A 16 -11.63 -7.17 0.21
C ASN A 16 -10.81 -6.61 1.38
N VAL A 17 -9.65 -7.21 1.63
CA VAL A 17 -8.73 -6.75 2.68
C VAL A 17 -7.31 -6.72 2.12
N GLY A 18 -6.57 -5.67 2.46
CA GLY A 18 -5.19 -5.52 2.02
C GLY A 18 -4.45 -4.34 2.63
N ALA A 19 -3.14 -4.36 2.46
CA ALA A 19 -2.23 -3.27 2.78
C ALA A 19 -2.32 -2.16 1.73
N CYS A 20 -2.24 -0.93 2.19
CA CYS A 20 -2.05 0.27 1.37
C CYS A 20 -0.96 1.07 2.07
N TRP A 21 0.23 1.15 1.48
CA TRP A 21 1.41 1.73 2.12
C TRP A 21 1.44 3.25 2.07
N LEU A 22 0.63 3.84 1.17
CA LEU A 22 0.52 5.30 0.99
C LEU A 22 1.84 5.98 0.61
N TRP A 23 2.72 5.23 -0.08
CA TRP A 23 4.03 5.71 -0.54
C TRP A 23 3.98 6.47 -1.88
N GLU A 24 2.79 6.66 -2.42
CA GLU A 24 2.50 7.41 -3.64
C GLU A 24 1.37 8.40 -3.29
N GLU A 25 1.60 9.69 -3.57
CA GLU A 25 0.58 10.71 -3.35
C GLU A 25 -0.53 10.59 -4.40
N LYS A 26 -1.74 10.31 -3.92
CA LYS A 26 -2.96 10.16 -4.71
C LYS A 26 -4.20 10.42 -3.84
N ASP A 27 -5.32 10.67 -4.48
CA ASP A 27 -6.62 11.00 -3.86
C ASP A 27 -7.57 9.79 -3.78
N PHE A 28 -7.08 8.59 -4.07
CA PHE A 28 -7.82 7.34 -3.93
C PHE A 28 -6.98 6.27 -3.23
N LEU A 29 -7.67 5.29 -2.62
CA LEU A 29 -7.01 4.15 -2.00
C LEU A 29 -6.88 2.97 -2.97
N SER A 30 -5.79 2.20 -2.83
CA SER A 30 -5.55 0.98 -3.58
C SER A 30 -5.02 -0.12 -2.67
N PHE A 31 -5.19 -1.38 -3.09
CA PHE A 31 -4.54 -2.51 -2.44
C PHE A 31 -3.16 -2.71 -3.07
N ASP A 32 -2.09 -2.46 -2.30
CA ASP A 32 -0.72 -2.73 -2.74
C ASP A 32 -0.34 -4.20 -2.46
N ALA A 33 -0.96 -4.80 -1.44
CA ALA A 33 -0.95 -6.24 -1.20
C ALA A 33 -2.27 -6.66 -0.57
N GLY A 34 -3.04 -7.53 -1.21
CA GLY A 34 -4.35 -7.94 -0.72
C GLY A 34 -5.25 -8.42 -1.84
N HIS A 35 -6.42 -8.93 -1.47
CA HIS A 35 -7.39 -9.47 -2.42
C HIS A 35 -8.77 -9.60 -1.76
N ARG A 36 -9.72 -10.15 -2.52
CA ARG A 36 -11.01 -10.60 -2.00
C ARG A 36 -10.81 -11.80 -1.09
N VAL A 37 -11.18 -11.67 0.18
CA VAL A 37 -11.01 -12.71 1.20
C VAL A 37 -12.32 -13.42 1.54
N ALA A 38 -13.48 -12.85 1.17
CA ALA A 38 -14.77 -13.53 1.30
C ALA A 38 -15.55 -13.50 -0.02
N PRO A 39 -16.30 -14.57 -0.34
CA PRO A 39 -17.24 -14.57 -1.46
C PRO A 39 -18.40 -13.61 -1.19
N PHE A 40 -19.22 -13.38 -2.21
CA PHE A 40 -20.40 -12.52 -2.11
C PHE A 40 -21.36 -13.02 -1.01
N GLN A 41 -21.68 -12.15 -0.06
CA GLN A 41 -22.75 -12.37 0.91
C GLN A 41 -24.00 -11.63 0.41
N PRO A 42 -25.06 -12.35 -0.02
CA PRO A 42 -26.28 -11.72 -0.50
C PRO A 42 -27.05 -11.06 0.66
N PHE A 43 -27.69 -9.93 0.37
CA PHE A 43 -28.67 -9.33 1.27
C PHE A 43 -30.06 -9.88 0.92
N THR A 44 -30.63 -10.68 1.81
CA THR A 44 -32.03 -11.13 1.74
C THR A 44 -32.90 -10.28 2.63
N ASP A 45 -32.58 -10.25 3.93
CA ASP A 45 -33.20 -9.41 4.94
C ASP A 45 -32.19 -8.91 5.97
N THR A 46 -32.62 -7.99 6.82
CA THR A 46 -31.77 -7.35 7.81
C THR A 46 -31.26 -8.32 8.88
N ALA A 47 -32.06 -9.30 9.33
CA ALA A 47 -31.67 -10.19 10.41
C ALA A 47 -30.56 -11.16 9.96
N GLU A 48 -30.76 -11.81 8.80
CA GLU A 48 -29.76 -12.69 8.20
C GLU A 48 -28.49 -11.92 7.81
N PHE A 49 -28.66 -10.76 7.18
CA PHE A 49 -27.51 -9.96 6.77
C PHE A 49 -26.76 -9.35 7.94
N THR A 50 -27.39 -9.11 9.09
CA THR A 50 -26.69 -8.67 10.31
C THR A 50 -25.69 -9.74 10.76
N VAL A 51 -26.08 -11.02 10.74
CA VAL A 51 -25.19 -12.14 11.07
C VAL A 51 -24.04 -12.24 10.06
N ALA A 52 -24.35 -12.14 8.76
CA ALA A 52 -23.32 -12.15 7.72
C ALA A 52 -22.35 -10.96 7.83
N ALA A 53 -22.86 -9.76 8.08
CA ALA A 53 -22.06 -8.55 8.24
C ALA A 53 -21.14 -8.65 9.47
N GLN A 54 -21.61 -9.22 10.58
CA GLN A 54 -20.79 -9.48 11.75
C GLN A 54 -19.65 -10.45 11.42
N ALA A 55 -19.95 -11.56 10.74
CA ALA A 55 -18.93 -12.52 10.32
C ALA A 55 -17.90 -11.90 9.37
N LEU A 56 -18.33 -11.06 8.42
CA LEU A 56 -17.43 -10.32 7.54
C LEU A 56 -16.55 -9.34 8.32
N ALA A 57 -17.10 -8.64 9.32
CA ALA A 57 -16.33 -7.72 10.16
C ALA A 57 -15.26 -8.45 11.00
N GLU A 58 -15.61 -9.60 11.56
CA GLU A 58 -14.68 -10.46 12.30
C GLU A 58 -13.56 -10.99 11.41
N GLN A 59 -13.91 -11.47 10.21
CA GLN A 59 -12.91 -11.89 9.22
C GLN A 59 -12.01 -10.72 8.81
N ALA A 60 -12.58 -9.54 8.56
CA ALA A 60 -11.80 -8.36 8.21
C ALA A 60 -10.79 -7.97 9.31
N ALA A 61 -11.20 -8.08 10.58
CA ALA A 61 -10.31 -7.83 11.71
C ALA A 61 -9.15 -8.84 11.76
N ALA A 62 -9.43 -10.13 11.58
CA ALA A 62 -8.42 -11.18 11.55
C ALA A 62 -7.41 -10.97 10.40
N GLU A 63 -7.89 -10.65 9.19
CA GLU A 63 -7.05 -10.37 8.02
C GLU A 63 -6.17 -9.12 8.22
N VAL A 64 -6.69 -8.08 8.88
CA VAL A 64 -5.88 -6.90 9.23
C VAL A 64 -4.76 -7.25 10.20
N LEU A 65 -5.00 -8.12 11.20
CA LEU A 65 -3.95 -8.59 12.11
C LEU A 65 -2.91 -9.41 11.35
N ALA A 66 -3.34 -10.34 10.49
CA ALA A 66 -2.43 -11.14 9.67
C ALA A 66 -1.55 -10.25 8.75
N LEU A 67 -2.10 -9.17 8.19
CA LEU A 67 -1.32 -8.21 7.40
C LEU A 67 -0.31 -7.44 8.24
N ARG A 68 -0.65 -7.07 9.48
CA ARG A 68 0.30 -6.41 10.40
C ARG A 68 1.45 -7.34 10.77
N ASP A 69 1.15 -8.61 11.03
CA ASP A 69 2.16 -9.63 11.34
C ASP A 69 3.04 -9.95 10.12
N ARG A 70 2.48 -9.89 8.92
CA ARG A 70 3.20 -10.11 7.66
C ARG A 70 4.10 -8.94 7.26
N PHE A 71 3.68 -7.70 7.54
CA PHE A 71 4.43 -6.49 7.16
C PHE A 71 4.74 -5.58 8.37
N PRO A 72 5.46 -6.09 9.38
CA PRO A 72 5.83 -5.30 10.56
C PRO A 72 6.84 -4.20 10.24
N THR A 73 7.62 -4.35 9.16
CA THR A 73 8.64 -3.39 8.73
C THR A 73 8.66 -3.25 7.20
N PRO A 74 9.20 -2.13 6.66
CA PRO A 74 9.39 -1.98 5.23
C PRO A 74 10.22 -3.10 4.59
N GLY A 75 11.14 -3.72 5.33
CA GLY A 75 11.95 -4.84 4.83
C GLY A 75 11.13 -6.03 4.33
N GLN A 76 9.98 -6.32 4.96
CA GLN A 76 9.08 -7.38 4.49
C GLN A 76 8.34 -7.01 3.19
N VAL A 77 8.12 -5.72 2.95
CA VAL A 77 7.62 -5.24 1.65
C VAL A 77 8.70 -5.47 0.57
N GLY A 78 9.96 -5.15 0.86
CA GLY A 78 11.07 -5.45 -0.06
C GLY A 78 11.18 -6.95 -0.39
N ALA A 79 11.07 -7.82 0.61
CA ALA A 79 11.08 -9.27 0.43
C ALA A 79 9.87 -9.81 -0.36
N LEU A 80 8.72 -9.13 -0.29
CA LEU A 80 7.58 -9.43 -1.15
C LEU A 80 7.86 -9.04 -2.60
N MET A 81 8.37 -7.83 -2.82
CA MET A 81 8.64 -7.32 -4.18
C MET A 81 9.70 -8.14 -4.91
N SER A 82 10.73 -8.63 -4.22
CA SER A 82 11.78 -9.46 -4.82
C SER A 82 11.28 -10.82 -5.33
N ARG A 83 10.13 -11.29 -4.84
CA ARG A 83 9.48 -12.53 -5.29
C ARG A 83 8.48 -12.31 -6.42
N HIS A 84 8.24 -11.06 -6.84
CA HIS A 84 7.30 -10.78 -7.91
C HIS A 84 7.87 -11.30 -9.25
N PRO A 85 7.15 -12.18 -9.98
CA PRO A 85 7.72 -12.88 -11.13
C PRO A 85 7.99 -11.97 -12.33
N LYS A 86 7.24 -10.86 -12.42
CA LYS A 86 7.35 -9.84 -13.47
C LYS A 86 7.11 -8.46 -12.85
N PRO A 87 8.09 -7.88 -12.13
CA PRO A 87 7.88 -6.60 -11.46
C PRO A 87 7.62 -5.52 -12.51
N GLY A 88 6.58 -4.72 -12.30
CA GLY A 88 6.32 -3.51 -13.06
C GLY A 88 6.83 -2.27 -12.33
N ILE A 89 6.47 -1.10 -12.86
CA ILE A 89 6.87 0.19 -12.27
C ILE A 89 6.49 0.34 -10.80
N ARG A 90 5.31 -0.14 -10.38
CA ARG A 90 4.85 -0.03 -8.98
C ARG A 90 5.65 -0.96 -8.07
N GLU A 91 5.93 -2.20 -8.51
CA GLU A 91 6.77 -3.12 -7.73
C GLU A 91 8.20 -2.59 -7.57
N HIS A 92 8.77 -1.98 -8.61
CA HIS A 92 10.07 -1.32 -8.53
C HIS A 92 10.06 -0.09 -7.61
N MET A 93 9.03 0.75 -7.67
CA MET A 93 8.86 1.85 -6.73
C MET A 93 8.81 1.34 -5.29
N HIS A 94 7.94 0.37 -4.99
CA HIS A 94 7.78 -0.17 -3.65
C HIS A 94 9.06 -0.84 -3.14
N ALA A 95 9.78 -1.58 -3.99
CA ALA A 95 11.08 -2.16 -3.66
C ALA A 95 12.13 -1.09 -3.35
N GLY A 96 12.18 -0.03 -4.15
CA GLY A 96 13.10 1.09 -3.95
C GLY A 96 12.84 1.83 -2.65
N ILE A 97 11.56 2.09 -2.34
CA ILE A 97 11.17 2.76 -1.09
C ILE A 97 11.44 1.89 0.12
N ALA A 98 11.09 0.60 0.07
CA ALA A 98 11.37 -0.35 1.13
C ALA A 98 12.88 -0.44 1.44
N ALA A 99 13.72 -0.53 0.41
CA ALA A 99 15.18 -0.56 0.56
C ALA A 99 15.71 0.76 1.13
N GLY A 100 15.18 1.91 0.67
CA GLY A 100 15.56 3.23 1.18
C GLY A 100 15.24 3.39 2.66
N LEU A 101 14.04 2.98 3.09
CA LEU A 101 13.63 2.97 4.50
C LEU A 101 14.45 2.00 5.36
N ALA A 102 15.01 0.95 4.77
CA ALA A 102 15.91 0.02 5.44
C ALA A 102 17.39 0.50 5.45
N GLY A 103 17.68 1.69 4.91
CA GLY A 103 19.05 2.22 4.79
C GLY A 103 19.88 1.59 3.66
N ALA A 104 19.30 0.68 2.87
CA ALA A 104 19.95 0.01 1.74
C ALA A 104 19.94 0.89 0.49
N TYR A 105 20.54 2.09 0.57
CA TYR A 105 20.44 3.12 -0.47
C TYR A 105 20.97 2.68 -1.85
N GLY A 106 21.97 1.79 -1.91
CA GLY A 106 22.45 1.23 -3.18
C GLY A 106 21.37 0.41 -3.89
N GLU A 107 20.66 -0.43 -3.16
CA GLU A 107 19.53 -1.21 -3.69
C GLU A 107 18.33 -0.31 -4.03
N ALA A 108 18.03 0.67 -3.19
CA ALA A 108 17.00 1.65 -3.46
C ALA A 108 17.21 2.35 -4.81
N ARG A 109 18.44 2.84 -5.07
CA ARG A 109 18.79 3.49 -6.35
C ARG A 109 18.61 2.55 -7.55
N ARG A 110 19.01 1.28 -7.43
CA ARG A 110 18.81 0.29 -8.52
C ARG A 110 17.34 0.15 -8.89
N HIS A 111 16.46 0.03 -7.90
CA HIS A 111 15.03 -0.11 -8.14
C HIS A 111 14.39 1.16 -8.68
N LEU A 112 14.75 2.34 -8.16
CA LEU A 112 14.21 3.61 -8.66
C LEU A 112 14.75 3.96 -10.07
N ALA A 113 15.91 3.45 -10.47
CA ALA A 113 16.38 3.56 -11.85
C ALA A 113 15.50 2.77 -12.82
N LEU A 114 15.06 1.56 -12.44
CA LEU A 114 14.13 0.76 -13.26
C LEU A 114 12.76 1.45 -13.42
N VAL A 115 12.32 2.24 -12.44
CA VAL A 115 11.12 3.09 -12.59
C VAL A 115 11.30 4.12 -13.70
N ALA A 116 12.47 4.75 -13.81
CA ALA A 116 12.75 5.74 -14.85
C ALA A 116 12.74 5.13 -16.27
N GLU A 117 13.12 3.85 -16.38
CA GLU A 117 13.17 3.08 -17.63
C GLU A 117 11.81 2.59 -18.14
N GLU A 118 10.74 2.67 -17.35
CA GLU A 118 9.39 2.24 -17.76
C GLU A 118 8.98 2.90 -19.09
N SER A 119 8.46 2.13 -20.05
CA SER A 119 8.11 2.64 -21.38
C SER A 119 6.64 3.02 -21.53
N HIS A 120 5.79 2.67 -20.56
CA HIS A 120 4.37 2.99 -20.62
C HIS A 120 4.13 4.52 -20.66
N THR A 121 3.32 4.96 -21.61
CA THR A 121 3.05 6.37 -21.94
C THR A 121 1.88 7.00 -21.18
N ALA A 122 1.36 6.38 -20.13
CA ALA A 122 0.22 6.94 -19.41
C ALA A 122 0.67 8.15 -18.55
N PRO A 123 -0.11 9.25 -18.47
CA PRO A 123 0.33 10.45 -17.74
C PRO A 123 0.69 10.20 -16.27
N TRP A 124 0.04 9.23 -15.62
CA TRP A 124 0.35 8.86 -14.23
C TRP A 124 1.75 8.24 -14.10
N VAL A 125 2.30 7.63 -15.16
CA VAL A 125 3.66 7.07 -15.19
C VAL A 125 4.69 8.20 -15.12
N ASP A 126 4.49 9.29 -15.87
CA ASP A 126 5.40 10.44 -15.84
C ASP A 126 5.42 11.13 -14.47
N VAL A 127 4.27 11.20 -13.81
CA VAL A 127 4.17 11.68 -12.43
C VAL A 127 4.95 10.76 -11.49
N LEU A 128 4.75 9.44 -11.60
CA LEU A 128 5.42 8.45 -10.76
C LEU A 128 6.95 8.49 -10.92
N LYS A 129 7.43 8.62 -12.17
CA LYS A 129 8.85 8.78 -12.48
C LYS A 129 9.46 10.03 -11.86
N ARG A 130 8.79 11.18 -11.98
CA ARG A 130 9.25 12.43 -11.37
C ARG A 130 9.35 12.30 -9.85
N ASN A 131 8.32 11.75 -9.21
CA ASN A 131 8.31 11.52 -7.76
C ASN A 131 9.46 10.58 -7.35
N CYS A 132 9.71 9.51 -8.09
CA CYS A 132 10.83 8.60 -7.82
C CYS A 132 12.21 9.24 -8.05
N ALA A 133 12.34 10.15 -9.00
CA ALA A 133 13.58 10.91 -9.21
C ALA A 133 13.86 11.86 -8.04
N GLU A 134 12.85 12.54 -7.52
CA GLU A 134 12.97 13.38 -6.32
C GLU A 134 13.40 12.55 -5.10
N LEU A 135 12.79 11.37 -4.90
CA LEU A 135 13.18 10.44 -3.85
C LEU A 135 14.63 9.95 -4.03
N THR A 136 15.05 9.68 -5.26
CA THR A 136 16.43 9.24 -5.56
C THR A 136 17.48 10.26 -5.12
N SER A 137 17.19 11.56 -5.27
CA SER A 137 18.10 12.64 -4.85
C SER A 137 18.33 12.69 -3.33
N ARG A 138 17.45 12.06 -2.56
CA ARG A 138 17.46 12.03 -1.08
C ARG A 138 18.08 10.77 -0.50
N LEU A 139 18.41 9.76 -1.32
CA LEU A 139 18.97 8.48 -0.89
C LEU A 139 20.44 8.60 -0.45
N GLN A 140 20.66 9.16 0.72
CA GLN A 140 21.96 9.27 1.37
C GLN A 140 21.77 9.46 2.88
N PRO A 141 22.76 9.12 3.71
CA PRO A 141 22.68 9.38 5.15
C PRO A 141 22.37 10.85 5.43
N GLY A 142 21.29 11.13 6.16
CA GLY A 142 20.84 12.51 6.43
C GLY A 142 20.21 13.24 5.24
N GLY A 143 19.99 12.58 4.10
CA GLY A 143 19.37 13.16 2.90
C GLY A 143 17.86 13.42 3.01
N GLY A 144 17.25 13.06 4.15
CA GLY A 144 15.83 13.29 4.42
C GLY A 144 14.90 12.37 3.65
N PHE A 145 15.36 11.19 3.23
CA PHE A 145 14.53 10.20 2.54
C PHE A 145 13.36 9.74 3.40
N GLU A 146 13.62 9.32 4.64
CA GLU A 146 12.58 8.84 5.55
C GLU A 146 11.58 9.95 5.89
N ALA A 147 12.06 11.19 6.03
CA ALA A 147 11.23 12.36 6.28
C ALA A 147 10.31 12.68 5.08
N GLU A 148 10.80 12.54 3.84
CA GLU A 148 9.97 12.74 2.65
C GLU A 148 8.90 11.65 2.54
N ILE A 149 9.24 10.38 2.78
CA ILE A 149 8.23 9.30 2.80
C ILE A 149 7.17 9.55 3.87
N ALA A 150 7.56 10.01 5.06
CA ALA A 150 6.62 10.41 6.11
C ALA A 150 5.68 11.54 5.65
N ALA A 151 6.23 12.52 4.93
CA ALA A 151 5.48 13.63 4.38
C ALA A 151 4.50 13.16 3.29
N ILE A 152 4.92 12.28 2.38
CA ILE A 152 4.06 11.66 1.36
C ILE A 152 2.90 10.91 2.02
N VAL A 153 3.17 10.08 3.03
CA VAL A 153 2.11 9.36 3.76
C VAL A 153 1.14 10.35 4.38
N THR A 154 1.64 11.43 5.00
CA THR A 154 0.80 12.46 5.62
C THR A 154 -0.08 13.19 4.59
N ARG A 155 0.49 13.62 3.46
CA ARG A 155 -0.25 14.27 2.36
C ARG A 155 -1.30 13.35 1.77
N THR A 156 -0.94 12.10 1.50
CA THR A 156 -1.86 11.08 0.96
C THR A 156 -3.02 10.81 1.91
N ARG A 157 -2.75 10.65 3.22
CA ARG A 157 -3.80 10.47 4.23
C ARG A 157 -4.78 11.64 4.22
N ARG A 158 -4.28 12.88 4.14
CA ARG A 158 -5.13 14.06 4.03
C ARG A 158 -5.99 14.04 2.76
N ALA A 159 -5.40 13.70 1.61
CA ALA A 159 -6.09 13.65 0.33
C ALA A 159 -7.25 12.64 0.33
N VAL A 160 -7.08 11.49 0.99
CA VAL A 160 -8.12 10.46 1.11
C VAL A 160 -9.01 10.60 2.37
N GLY A 161 -8.95 11.75 3.07
CA GLY A 161 -9.79 12.02 4.24
C GLY A 161 -9.47 11.20 5.49
N LEU A 162 -8.29 10.60 5.58
CA LEU A 162 -7.81 9.89 6.76
C LEU A 162 -7.20 10.87 7.79
N PRO A 163 -7.33 10.58 9.10
CA PRO A 163 -6.72 11.42 10.13
C PRO A 163 -5.20 11.43 10.01
N GLU A 164 -4.55 12.49 10.50
CA GLU A 164 -3.08 12.55 10.54
C GLU A 164 -2.48 11.33 11.27
N TRP A 165 -1.34 10.86 10.76
CA TRP A 165 -0.63 9.75 11.38
C TRP A 165 0.12 10.24 12.62
N ARG A 166 -0.34 9.83 13.81
CA ARG A 166 0.23 10.29 15.09
C ARG A 166 1.23 9.32 15.74
N SER A 167 1.48 8.16 15.14
CA SER A 167 2.38 7.13 15.70
C SER A 167 3.76 7.17 15.07
N SER A 168 4.75 7.65 15.82
CA SER A 168 6.17 7.46 15.53
C SER A 168 6.66 6.14 16.17
N PRO A 169 7.58 5.38 15.54
CA PRO A 169 8.18 5.59 14.22
C PRO A 169 7.39 4.87 13.10
N LEU A 170 7.66 5.27 11.85
CA LEU A 170 7.20 4.55 10.64
C LEU A 170 7.80 3.14 10.51
N ILE A 171 8.83 2.85 11.31
CA ILE A 171 9.59 1.62 11.35
C ILE A 171 9.75 1.27 12.84
N PRO A 172 9.21 0.14 13.34
CA PRO A 172 9.58 -0.34 14.67
C PRO A 172 11.11 -0.49 14.76
N PRO A 173 11.75 -0.15 15.88
CA PRO A 173 13.17 -0.45 16.05
C PRO A 173 13.38 -1.96 15.82
N GLY A 174 14.32 -2.29 14.93
CA GLY A 174 14.72 -3.67 14.63
C GLY A 174 15.49 -4.32 15.77
#